data_AF-A0A3B8I1Z1-F1
#
_entry.id   AF-A0A3B8I1Z1-F1
#
_cell.length_a   1.000
_cell.length_b   1.000
_cell.length_c   1.000
_cell.angle_alpha   90.00
_cell.angle_beta   90.00
_cell.angle_gamma   90.00
#
_symmetry.space_group_name_H-M   'P 1'
#
loop_
_entity.id
_entity.type
_entity.pdbx_description
1 polymer ?
#
loop_
_entity_poly.entity_id
_entity_poly.type
_entity_poly.pdbx_seq_one_letter_code
_entity_poly.pdbx_strand_id
1 'polypeptide(L)'
;MDYKEQYRRKLMSADEAVKLIPDHSIVLTNVAVGHPVALVNALVRRQDEIEDVELFYVVDLYDTDIKNIHPESGLKVDLGYPVIHRRDVQEGRFYHTPVRFCDAARAFTERKVATTIHLVAPMDEHGFFCMGLGADYGLA
;
A
#
# COMPACT_ATOMS: atom_id res chain seq x y z
N MET A 1 16.60 12.70 -21.84
CA MET A 1 16.38 12.94 -20.40
C MET A 1 17.22 11.91 -19.65
N ASP A 2 18.13 12.31 -18.75
CA ASP A 2 18.98 11.34 -18.03
C ASP A 2 18.16 10.67 -16.91
N TYR A 3 17.72 9.44 -17.14
CA TYR A 3 16.94 8.67 -16.16
C TYR A 3 17.76 8.35 -14.89
N LYS A 4 19.10 8.35 -14.97
CA LYS A 4 19.97 8.15 -13.79
C LYS A 4 19.93 9.37 -12.88
N GLU A 5 19.89 10.57 -13.44
CA GLU A 5 19.70 11.79 -12.66
C GLU A 5 18.30 11.82 -12.01
N GLN A 6 17.25 11.46 -12.75
CA GLN A 6 15.89 11.38 -12.20
C GLN A 6 15.79 10.37 -11.06
N TYR A 7 16.41 9.19 -11.20
CA TYR A 7 16.46 8.18 -10.16
C TYR A 7 17.10 8.74 -8.88
N ARG A 8 18.27 9.37 -8.99
CA ARG A 8 18.96 9.99 -7.84
C ARG A 8 18.13 11.06 -7.16
N ARG A 9 17.38 11.86 -7.93
CA ARG A 9 16.50 12.92 -7.39
C ARG A 9 15.25 12.37 -6.69
N LYS A 10 14.77 11.19 -7.08
CA LYS A 10 13.58 10.53 -6.51
C LYS A 10 13.94 9.52 -5.41
N LEU A 11 15.21 9.14 -5.29
CA LEU A 11 15.67 8.20 -4.27
C LEU A 11 15.57 8.85 -2.88
N MET A 12 14.81 8.23 -1.99
CA MET A 12 14.60 8.68 -0.62
C MET A 12 14.33 7.49 0.31
N SER A 13 14.32 7.72 1.62
CA SER A 13 13.97 6.68 2.60
C SER A 13 12.46 6.37 2.55
N ALA A 14 12.07 5.22 3.11
CA ALA A 14 10.66 4.86 3.23
C ALA A 14 9.88 5.91 4.05
N ASP A 15 10.46 6.41 5.14
CA ASP A 15 9.84 7.43 6.01
C ASP A 15 9.62 8.77 5.29
N GLU A 16 10.53 9.19 4.41
CA GLU A 16 10.31 10.39 3.59
C GLU A 16 9.30 10.14 2.47
N ALA A 17 9.31 8.96 1.85
CA ALA A 17 8.40 8.62 0.76
C ALA A 17 6.94 8.62 1.21
N VAL A 18 6.63 8.05 2.39
CA VAL A 18 5.26 7.99 2.88
C VAL A 18 4.69 9.36 3.26
N LYS A 19 5.52 10.41 3.46
CA LYS A 19 5.06 11.79 3.68
C LYS A 19 4.38 12.41 2.45
N LEU A 20 4.56 11.81 1.28
CA LEU A 20 3.90 12.25 0.05
C LEU A 20 2.43 11.81 -0.03
N ILE A 21 2.00 10.90 0.85
CA ILE A 21 0.63 10.39 0.89
C ILE A 21 -0.28 11.48 1.48
N PRO A 22 -1.32 11.93 0.73
CA PRO A 22 -2.24 12.93 1.23
C PRO A 22 -3.25 12.34 2.23
N ASP A 23 -3.69 13.17 3.17
CA ASP A 23 -4.83 12.84 4.04
C ASP A 23 -6.13 12.62 3.22
N HIS A 24 -7.10 11.94 3.81
CA HIS A 24 -8.39 11.61 3.19
C HIS A 24 -8.24 10.92 1.82
N SER A 25 -7.39 9.90 1.78
CA SER A 25 -7.04 9.19 0.55
C SER A 25 -6.89 7.69 0.74
N ILE A 26 -6.96 6.99 -0.39
CA ILE A 26 -6.74 5.54 -0.43
C ILE A 26 -5.35 5.28 -1.01
N VAL A 27 -4.62 4.42 -0.32
CA VAL A 27 -3.34 3.85 -0.70
C VAL A 27 -3.57 2.41 -1.12
N LEU A 28 -3.29 2.10 -2.39
CA LEU A 28 -3.26 0.72 -2.86
C LEU A 28 -1.86 0.16 -2.79
N THR A 29 -1.76 -1.10 -2.38
CA THR A 29 -0.51 -1.85 -2.48
C THR A 29 -0.73 -3.23 -3.08
N ASN A 30 0.34 -3.79 -3.65
CA ASN A 30 0.34 -5.14 -4.22
C ASN A 30 -0.07 -6.22 -3.23
N VAL A 31 -0.57 -7.31 -3.80
CA VAL A 31 -1.00 -8.51 -3.07
C VAL A 31 0.16 -9.46 -2.80
N ALA A 32 0.11 -10.17 -1.67
CA ALA A 32 1.02 -11.29 -1.34
C ALA A 32 2.52 -10.94 -1.47
N VAL A 33 3.23 -11.60 -2.37
CA VAL A 33 4.70 -11.52 -2.51
C VAL A 33 5.16 -10.12 -2.94
N GLY A 34 4.30 -9.35 -3.63
CA GLY A 34 4.62 -7.98 -4.05
C GLY A 34 4.50 -6.94 -2.92
N HIS A 35 4.12 -7.35 -1.71
CA HIS A 35 3.83 -6.44 -0.61
C HIS A 35 5.08 -5.66 -0.15
N PRO A 36 5.10 -4.32 -0.21
CA PRO A 36 6.25 -3.47 0.06
C PRO A 36 6.38 -3.18 1.57
N VAL A 37 6.82 -4.19 2.32
CA VAL A 37 6.94 -4.18 3.80
C VAL A 37 7.57 -2.89 4.34
N ALA A 38 8.65 -2.40 3.73
CA ALA A 38 9.35 -1.20 4.20
C ALA A 38 8.48 0.06 4.17
N LEU A 39 7.68 0.25 3.12
CA LEU A 39 6.79 1.41 2.98
C LEU A 39 5.53 1.27 3.82
N VAL A 40 4.98 0.05 3.95
CA VAL A 40 3.84 -0.21 4.83
C VAL A 40 4.21 0.05 6.30
N ASN A 41 5.35 -0.45 6.77
CA ASN A 41 5.79 -0.19 8.14
C ASN A 41 6.13 1.30 8.36
N ALA A 42 6.65 1.99 7.35
CA ALA A 42 6.85 3.45 7.42
C ALA A 42 5.52 4.21 7.53
N LEU A 43 4.49 3.76 6.82
CA LEU A 43 3.16 4.36 6.92
C LEU A 43 2.55 4.15 8.32
N VAL A 44 2.70 2.96 8.91
CA VAL A 44 2.25 2.67 10.28
C VAL A 44 2.93 3.57 11.32
N ARG A 45 4.23 3.88 11.14
CA ARG A 45 4.94 4.82 12.05
C ARG A 45 4.34 6.23 12.04
N ARG A 46 3.63 6.61 10.98
CA ARG A 46 2.96 7.91 10.84
C ARG A 46 1.49 7.88 11.24
N GLN A 47 1.00 6.81 11.87
CA GLN A 47 -0.43 6.65 12.20
C GLN A 47 -1.03 7.80 13.02
N ASP A 48 -0.21 8.49 13.83
CA ASP A 48 -0.60 9.65 14.63
C ASP A 48 -0.48 11.00 13.90
N GLU A 49 0.17 11.02 12.73
CA GLU A 49 0.46 12.23 11.96
C GLU A 49 -0.52 12.45 10.78
N ILE A 50 -1.19 11.39 10.35
CA ILE A 50 -2.06 11.39 9.17
C ILE A 50 -3.53 11.41 9.57
N GLU A 51 -4.40 11.86 8.67
CA GLU A 51 -5.84 11.91 8.88
C GLU A 51 -6.56 11.10 7.79
N ASP A 52 -7.30 10.07 8.22
CA ASP A 52 -8.22 9.29 7.37
C ASP A 52 -7.57 8.73 6.08
N VAL A 53 -6.42 8.07 6.24
CA VAL A 53 -5.74 7.34 5.15
C VAL A 53 -6.13 5.87 5.21
N GLU A 54 -6.66 5.35 4.10
CA GLU A 54 -7.02 3.93 3.96
C GLU A 54 -5.91 3.17 3.22
N LEU A 55 -5.27 2.21 3.87
CA LEU A 55 -4.39 1.24 3.23
C LEU A 55 -5.22 0.01 2.83
N PHE A 56 -5.40 -0.20 1.53
CA PHE A 56 -6.08 -1.38 1.01
C PHE A 56 -5.11 -2.37 0.36
N TYR A 57 -5.26 -3.64 0.74
CA TYR A 57 -4.70 -4.76 -0.03
C TYR A 57 -5.42 -6.08 0.23
N VAL A 58 -5.17 -7.08 -0.62
CA VAL A 58 -5.98 -8.31 -0.63
C VAL A 58 -5.48 -9.36 0.36
N VAL A 59 -4.20 -9.72 0.35
CA VAL A 59 -3.70 -10.81 1.20
C VAL A 59 -2.33 -10.50 1.80
N ASP A 60 -2.21 -10.77 3.09
CA ASP A 60 -0.96 -10.76 3.84
C ASP A 60 -0.15 -12.03 3.59
N LEU A 61 1.15 -11.85 3.37
CA LEU A 61 2.14 -12.93 3.39
C LEU A 61 3.28 -12.68 4.36
N TYR A 62 3.51 -11.40 4.70
CA TYR A 62 4.59 -10.96 5.56
C TYR A 62 4.05 -10.39 6.86
N ASP A 63 4.83 -10.53 7.92
CA ASP A 63 4.55 -9.87 9.19
C ASP A 63 4.90 -8.38 9.05
N THR A 64 3.89 -7.52 9.15
CA THR A 64 4.04 -6.05 9.07
C THR A 64 3.61 -5.38 10.36
N ASP A 65 3.95 -4.11 10.49
CA ASP A 65 3.66 -3.35 11.70
C ASP A 65 2.18 -2.97 11.82
N ILE A 66 1.32 -3.28 10.84
CA ILE A 66 -0.12 -2.95 10.88
C ILE A 66 -0.82 -3.47 12.14
N LYS A 67 -0.34 -4.59 12.70
CA LYS A 67 -0.83 -5.15 13.97
C LYS A 67 -0.68 -4.20 15.17
N ASN A 68 0.23 -3.24 15.07
CA ASN A 68 0.51 -2.21 16.07
C ASN A 68 -0.35 -0.96 15.90
N ILE A 69 -1.25 -0.94 14.91
CA ILE A 69 -2.21 0.17 14.75
C ILE A 69 -3.16 0.19 15.95
N HIS A 70 -3.28 1.37 16.56
CA HIS A 70 -4.19 1.61 17.68
C HIS A 70 -5.53 2.20 17.23
N PRO A 71 -6.59 2.14 18.08
CA PRO A 71 -7.94 2.55 17.67
C PRO A 71 -8.08 3.99 17.18
N GLU A 72 -7.32 4.93 17.74
CA GLU A 72 -7.36 6.37 17.38
C GLU A 72 -6.45 6.73 16.20
N SER A 73 -5.89 5.74 15.51
CA SER A 73 -4.99 5.95 14.37
C SER A 73 -5.72 6.63 13.21
N GLY A 74 -5.07 7.59 12.57
CA GLY A 74 -5.53 8.14 11.29
C GLY A 74 -5.31 7.20 10.10
N LEU A 75 -4.52 6.13 10.28
CA LEU A 75 -4.38 5.02 9.34
C LEU A 75 -5.47 3.98 9.58
N LYS A 76 -6.21 3.64 8.52
CA LYS A 76 -7.19 2.56 8.46
C LYS A 76 -6.66 1.44 7.56
N VAL A 77 -6.84 0.19 7.96
CA VAL A 77 -6.46 -0.97 7.14
C VAL A 77 -7.71 -1.65 6.63
N ASP A 78 -7.81 -1.82 5.31
CA ASP A 78 -8.90 -2.54 4.66
C ASP A 78 -8.36 -3.73 3.86
N LEU A 79 -8.91 -4.91 4.14
CA LEU A 79 -8.40 -6.17 3.63
C LEU A 79 -9.40 -6.86 2.72
N GLY A 80 -9.00 -7.17 1.49
CA GLY A 80 -9.84 -7.96 0.57
C GLY A 80 -9.99 -9.44 0.98
N TYR A 81 -8.99 -10.00 1.67
CA TYR A 81 -8.97 -11.39 2.12
C TYR A 81 -8.26 -11.54 3.49
N PRO A 82 -8.93 -11.19 4.60
CA PRO A 82 -8.33 -11.10 5.94
C PRO A 82 -8.18 -12.48 6.59
N VAL A 83 -7.41 -13.40 6.02
CA VAL A 83 -7.21 -14.73 6.63
C VAL A 83 -6.44 -14.63 7.93
N ILE A 84 -5.31 -13.92 7.91
CA ILE A 84 -4.45 -13.73 9.09
C ILE A 84 -5.13 -12.79 10.08
N HIS A 85 -5.75 -11.72 9.59
CA HIS A 85 -6.38 -10.66 10.38
C HIS A 85 -7.89 -10.82 10.55
N ARG A 86 -8.42 -12.04 10.43
CA ARG A 86 -9.87 -12.29 10.57
C ARG A 86 -10.41 -11.76 11.90
N ARG A 87 -9.65 -11.97 12.97
CA ARG A 87 -10.02 -11.54 14.32
C ARG A 87 -10.01 -10.02 14.43
N ASP A 88 -9.00 -9.35 13.87
CA ASP A 88 -8.91 -7.89 13.87
C ASP A 88 -10.11 -7.24 13.15
N VAL A 89 -10.60 -7.87 12.07
CA VAL A 89 -11.84 -7.44 11.40
C VAL A 89 -13.07 -7.67 12.29
N GLN A 90 -13.18 -8.84 12.94
CA GLN A 90 -14.30 -9.15 13.83
C GLN A 90 -14.39 -8.25 15.06
N GLU A 91 -13.23 -7.80 15.57
CA GLU A 91 -13.12 -6.88 16.71
C GLU A 91 -13.23 -5.41 16.28
N GLY A 92 -13.41 -5.12 14.98
CA GLY A 92 -13.58 -3.77 14.45
C GLY A 92 -12.29 -2.95 14.36
N ARG A 93 -11.12 -3.60 14.48
CA ARG A 93 -9.81 -2.94 14.31
C ARG A 93 -9.49 -2.67 12.85
N PHE A 94 -9.78 -3.63 11.97
CA PHE A 94 -9.58 -3.53 10.52
C PHE A 94 -10.89 -3.64 9.76
N TYR A 95 -10.90 -3.15 8.53
CA TYR A 95 -12.01 -3.24 7.60
C TYR A 95 -11.86 -4.45 6.66
N HIS A 96 -12.99 -4.83 6.07
CA HIS A 96 -13.04 -5.83 5.02
C HIS A 96 -14.00 -5.36 3.92
N THR A 97 -13.44 -4.97 2.79
CA THR A 97 -14.19 -4.71 1.57
C THR A 97 -14.31 -6.01 0.74
N PRO A 98 -15.52 -6.60 0.64
CA PRO A 98 -15.74 -7.74 -0.22
C PRO A 98 -15.70 -7.31 -1.68
N VAL A 99 -14.67 -7.74 -2.41
CA VAL A 99 -14.49 -7.43 -3.82
C VAL A 99 -14.19 -8.69 -4.61
N ARG A 100 -14.83 -8.86 -5.78
CA ARG A 100 -14.41 -9.90 -6.73
C ARG A 100 -13.05 -9.49 -7.27
N PHE A 101 -12.03 -10.33 -7.11
CA PHE A 101 -10.65 -9.95 -7.44
C PHE A 101 -10.48 -9.48 -8.89
N CYS A 102 -11.20 -10.07 -9.85
CA CYS A 102 -11.21 -9.64 -11.24
C CYS A 102 -11.86 -8.26 -11.48
N ASP A 103 -12.72 -7.80 -10.58
CA ASP A 103 -13.33 -6.47 -10.62
C ASP A 103 -12.54 -5.43 -9.81
N ALA A 104 -11.54 -5.84 -9.04
CA ALA A 104 -10.86 -4.95 -8.08
C ALA A 104 -10.27 -3.72 -8.77
N ALA A 105 -9.58 -3.89 -9.89
CA ALA A 105 -9.04 -2.76 -10.65
C ALA A 105 -10.13 -1.72 -10.99
N ARG A 106 -11.24 -2.17 -11.59
CA ARG A 106 -12.38 -1.31 -11.91
C ARG A 106 -12.98 -0.65 -10.66
N ALA A 107 -13.18 -1.42 -9.60
CA ALA A 107 -13.75 -0.91 -8.35
C ALA A 107 -12.93 0.23 -7.74
N PHE A 108 -11.60 0.21 -7.91
CA PHE A 108 -10.73 1.26 -7.39
C PHE A 108 -10.56 2.45 -8.35
N THR A 109 -10.68 2.26 -9.66
CA THR A 109 -10.70 3.41 -10.60
C THR A 109 -11.85 4.39 -10.32
N GLU A 110 -12.96 3.91 -9.74
CA GLU A 110 -14.12 4.72 -9.37
C GLU A 110 -13.97 5.38 -7.97
N ARG A 111 -12.91 5.06 -7.22
CA ARG A 111 -12.61 5.62 -5.90
C ARG A 111 -11.50 6.67 -5.98
N LYS A 112 -11.38 7.49 -4.94
CA LYS A 112 -10.32 8.50 -4.80
C LYS A 112 -8.99 7.86 -4.35
N VAL A 113 -8.44 6.98 -5.18
CA VAL A 113 -7.08 6.45 -4.98
C VAL A 113 -6.10 7.56 -5.31
N ALA A 114 -5.33 8.01 -4.32
CA ALA A 114 -4.34 9.07 -4.51
C ALA A 114 -2.91 8.52 -4.59
N THR A 115 -2.66 7.30 -4.13
CA THR A 115 -1.32 6.72 -4.09
C THR A 115 -1.36 5.22 -4.32
N THR A 116 -0.40 4.72 -5.10
CA THR A 116 -0.12 3.29 -5.22
C THR A 116 1.33 3.02 -4.81
N ILE A 117 1.56 1.89 -4.16
CA ILE A 117 2.88 1.47 -3.69
C ILE A 117 3.21 0.09 -4.26
N HIS A 118 4.38 0.00 -4.88
CA HIS A 118 4.80 -1.19 -5.60
C HIS A 118 6.22 -1.62 -5.23
N LEU A 119 6.39 -2.91 -4.97
CA LEU A 119 7.72 -3.53 -4.98
C LEU A 119 8.09 -3.86 -6.43
N VAL A 120 9.23 -3.36 -6.87
CA VAL A 120 9.73 -3.54 -8.24
C VAL A 120 11.17 -4.04 -8.23
N ALA A 121 11.60 -4.67 -9.33
CA ALA A 121 12.99 -5.00 -9.56
C ALA A 121 13.85 -3.72 -9.71
N PRO A 122 15.18 -3.78 -9.51
CA PRO A 122 16.07 -2.66 -9.82
C PRO A 122 15.90 -2.16 -11.26
N MET A 123 16.08 -0.86 -11.45
CA MET A 123 15.98 -0.22 -12.77
C MET A 123 17.02 -0.81 -13.73
N ASP A 124 16.60 -1.15 -14.95
CA ASP A 124 17.49 -1.69 -15.99
C ASP A 124 18.34 -0.60 -16.68
N GLU A 125 19.17 -1.00 -17.64
CA GLU A 125 20.03 -0.09 -18.40
C GLU A 125 19.27 0.87 -19.34
N HIS A 126 17.98 0.65 -19.55
CA HIS A 126 17.11 1.46 -20.37
C HIS A 126 16.19 2.40 -19.55
N GLY A 127 16.22 2.28 -18.22
CA GLY A 127 15.46 3.12 -17.31
C GLY A 127 14.08 2.55 -16.93
N PHE A 128 13.82 1.26 -17.19
CA PHE A 128 12.57 0.61 -16.81
C PHE A 128 12.69 -0.14 -15.49
N PHE A 129 11.58 -0.19 -14.76
CA PHE A 129 11.39 -1.09 -13.63
C PHE A 129 10.50 -2.26 -14.05
N CYS A 130 10.76 -3.44 -13.50
CA CYS A 130 9.88 -4.59 -13.67
C CYS A 130 9.01 -4.78 -12.43
N MET A 131 7.70 -4.85 -12.62
CA MET A 131 6.72 -5.09 -11.53
C MET A 131 6.84 -6.50 -10.94
N GLY A 132 7.52 -7.41 -11.62
CA GLY A 132 7.71 -8.79 -11.16
C GLY A 132 6.38 -9.47 -10.85
N LEU A 133 6.11 -9.67 -9.56
CA LEU A 133 4.92 -10.35 -9.04
C LEU A 133 3.75 -9.40 -8.76
N GLY A 134 3.88 -8.12 -9.11
CA GLY A 134 2.94 -7.05 -8.77
C GLY A 134 2.05 -6.54 -9.91
N ALA A 135 1.64 -7.41 -10.84
CA ALA A 135 0.77 -7.06 -11.97
C ALA A 135 -0.72 -7.35 -11.67
N ASP A 136 -1.23 -6.76 -10.59
CA ASP A 136 -2.59 -7.00 -10.07
C ASP A 136 -3.49 -5.75 -10.15
N TYR A 137 -4.38 -5.53 -9.18
CA TYR A 137 -5.27 -4.36 -9.12
C TYR A 137 -4.54 -3.08 -8.75
N GLY A 138 -3.35 -3.14 -8.15
CA GLY A 138 -2.62 -1.96 -7.72
C GLY A 138 -2.20 -1.03 -8.87
N LEU A 139 -2.33 -1.46 -10.13
CA LEU A 139 -2.05 -0.66 -11.33
C LEU A 139 -3.26 0.16 -11.81
N ALA A 140 -4.42 0.03 -11.14
CA ALA A 140 -5.65 0.73 -11.48
C ALA A 140 -5.58 2.23 -11.21
#